data_AF-A0A919GF46-F1
#
_entry.id   AF-A0A919GF46-F1
#
_cell.length_a   1.000
_cell.length_b   1.000
_cell.length_c   1.000
_cell.angle_alpha   90.00
_cell.angle_beta   90.00
_cell.angle_gamma   90.00
#
_symmetry.space_group_name_H-M   'P 1'
#
loop_
_entity.id
_entity.type
_entity.pdbx_description
1 polymer ?
#
loop_
_entity_poly.entity_id
_entity_poly.type
_entity_poly.pdbx_seq_one_letter_code
_entity_poly.pdbx_strand_id
1 'polypeptide(L)'
;MSQVRYGSEMIEGLPAGDGVPGEMVLAGYFVAVTASLNGSAVPRRAGLTTASDCLVDRLPEDGYWFAGAPEALAACRSLPVPAGARLYALLVPSDHVDGFAADVVAAGTDEPVLLAHLDRRAGLPVGEGAEDGREIGWEVLGYDDGLLHSWLCNNPHEAGVRELGVATDPDRGLLPGGEAAARVAAWANARRDTKPVTWFPAALIEWDTPVEGRTGPVASEAPVRRAAQPWWRRTSWRTGPSRAVGAPVEVR
;
A
#
# COMPACT_ATOMS: atom_id res chain seq x y z
N MET A 1 -1.14 -33.98 -14.58
CA MET A 1 -1.05 -32.53 -14.86
C MET A 1 -2.42 -31.94 -14.62
N SER A 2 -2.65 -31.44 -13.39
CA SER A 2 -3.95 -30.94 -12.95
C SER A 2 -4.00 -29.44 -13.20
N GLN A 3 -4.92 -28.98 -14.05
CA GLN A 3 -5.18 -27.55 -14.23
C GLN A 3 -5.99 -27.05 -13.03
N VAL A 4 -5.36 -26.25 -12.18
CA VAL A 4 -6.06 -25.47 -11.15
C VAL A 4 -6.75 -24.31 -11.87
N ARG A 5 -8.09 -24.37 -11.96
CA ARG A 5 -8.91 -23.26 -12.39
C ARG A 5 -8.99 -22.26 -11.24
N TYR A 6 -8.33 -21.11 -11.37
CA TYR A 6 -8.64 -19.93 -10.56
C TYR A 6 -10.01 -19.41 -11.01
N GLY A 7 -11.06 -19.85 -10.32
CA GLY A 7 -12.37 -19.22 -10.39
C GLY A 7 -12.36 -18.00 -9.49
N SER A 8 -12.02 -16.83 -10.04
CA SER A 8 -12.32 -15.55 -9.41
C SER A 8 -13.83 -15.34 -9.48
N GLU A 9 -14.56 -15.85 -8.49
CA GLU A 9 -15.92 -15.36 -8.25
C GLU A 9 -15.78 -13.91 -7.80
N MET A 10 -16.11 -12.98 -8.71
CA MET A 10 -16.29 -11.59 -8.35
C MET A 10 -17.40 -11.53 -7.30
N ILE A 11 -17.09 -11.03 -6.11
CA ILE A 11 -18.07 -10.74 -5.08
C ILE A 11 -18.96 -9.62 -5.60
N GLU A 12 -20.08 -9.98 -6.22
CA GLU A 12 -21.17 -9.05 -6.55
C GLU A 12 -21.80 -8.59 -5.24
N GLY A 13 -21.54 -7.33 -4.84
CA GLY A 13 -22.21 -6.79 -3.66
C GLY A 13 -21.64 -5.53 -3.01
N LEU A 14 -20.70 -4.79 -3.61
CA LEU A 14 -20.33 -3.48 -3.07
C LEU A 14 -21.47 -2.47 -3.34
N PRO A 15 -22.12 -1.90 -2.31
CA PRO A 15 -23.15 -0.89 -2.52
C PRO A 15 -22.53 0.36 -3.16
N ALA A 16 -23.15 0.84 -4.23
CA ALA A 16 -22.93 2.19 -4.72
C ALA A 16 -23.56 3.17 -3.71
N GLY A 17 -22.85 3.43 -2.60
CA GLY A 17 -23.27 4.35 -1.55
C GLY A 17 -22.78 5.76 -1.81
N ASP A 18 -23.69 6.73 -1.66
CA ASP A 18 -23.44 8.16 -1.83
C ASP A 18 -22.37 8.69 -0.84
N GLY A 19 -21.13 8.78 -1.31
CA GLY A 19 -20.20 9.89 -1.03
C GLY A 19 -19.55 10.03 0.34
N VAL A 20 -19.96 9.33 1.40
CA VAL A 20 -19.32 9.43 2.73
C VAL A 20 -18.82 8.05 3.17
N PRO A 21 -17.52 7.89 3.47
CA PRO A 21 -17.01 6.64 4.05
C PRO A 21 -17.81 6.29 5.30
N GLY A 22 -18.22 5.03 5.43
CA GLY A 22 -18.91 4.54 6.61
C GLY A 22 -18.06 4.64 7.88
N GLU A 23 -18.54 4.05 8.98
CA GLU A 23 -17.72 3.88 10.19
C GLU A 23 -16.35 3.32 9.81
N MET A 24 -15.26 3.96 10.24
CA MET A 24 -13.92 3.48 9.95
C MET A 24 -13.57 2.30 10.87
N VAL A 25 -12.57 1.51 10.52
CA VAL A 25 -12.02 0.43 11.35
C VAL A 25 -10.51 0.52 11.28
N LEU A 26 -9.84 0.47 12.43
CA LEU A 26 -8.38 0.38 12.48
C LEU A 26 -7.95 -0.99 11.94
N ALA A 27 -7.11 -1.03 10.91
CA ALA A 27 -6.52 -2.25 10.38
C ALA A 27 -5.19 -2.59 11.07
N GLY A 28 -4.44 -1.58 11.51
CA GLY A 28 -3.20 -1.76 12.26
C GLY A 28 -2.29 -0.54 12.23
N TYR A 29 -1.22 -0.61 13.01
CA TYR A 29 -0.16 0.40 13.05
C TYR A 29 1.09 -0.10 12.35
N PHE A 30 1.86 0.83 11.80
CA PHE A 30 3.18 0.54 11.23
C PHE A 30 4.09 1.76 11.38
N VAL A 31 5.39 1.52 11.40
CA VAL A 31 6.40 2.59 11.29
C VAL A 31 6.97 2.56 9.89
N ALA A 32 7.04 3.72 9.23
CA ALA A 32 7.61 3.82 7.89
C ALA A 32 8.43 5.10 7.73
N VAL A 33 9.34 5.06 6.76
CA VAL A 33 10.11 6.24 6.32
C VAL A 33 9.50 6.73 5.02
N THR A 34 9.18 8.02 4.95
CA THR A 34 8.70 8.62 3.69
C THR A 34 9.76 8.45 2.61
N ALA A 35 9.37 7.94 1.45
CA ALA A 35 10.31 7.68 0.36
C ALA A 35 10.25 8.77 -0.71
N SER A 36 11.42 9.11 -1.25
CA SER A 36 11.47 9.80 -2.54
C SER A 36 11.36 8.77 -3.67
N LEU A 37 10.27 8.83 -4.44
CA LEU A 37 10.11 7.98 -5.61
C LEU A 37 10.58 8.67 -6.87
N ASN A 38 11.51 7.99 -7.54
CA ASN A 38 12.04 8.35 -8.84
C ASN A 38 11.95 7.13 -9.77
N GLY A 39 10.81 6.98 -10.45
CA GLY A 39 10.57 5.92 -11.43
C GLY A 39 9.70 6.44 -12.57
N SER A 40 9.77 5.80 -13.74
CA SER A 40 8.95 6.18 -14.90
C SER A 40 7.50 5.73 -14.80
N ALA A 41 7.19 4.80 -13.89
CA ALA A 41 5.87 4.19 -13.72
C ALA A 41 5.15 4.65 -12.42
N VAL A 42 5.75 5.57 -11.65
CA VAL A 42 5.19 6.08 -10.40
C VAL A 42 5.40 7.59 -10.36
N PRO A 43 4.43 8.38 -9.86
CA PRO A 43 4.59 9.83 -9.76
C PRO A 43 5.86 10.21 -8.98
N ARG A 44 6.62 11.17 -9.50
CA ARG A 44 7.76 11.72 -8.77
C ARG A 44 7.27 12.47 -7.54
N ARG A 45 7.73 12.04 -6.36
CA ARG A 45 7.32 12.57 -5.06
C ARG A 45 8.51 12.56 -4.11
N ALA A 46 8.74 13.66 -3.39
CA ALA A 46 9.86 13.78 -2.46
C ALA A 46 9.56 13.15 -1.09
N GLY A 47 8.29 13.11 -0.68
CA GLY A 47 7.84 12.60 0.62
C GLY A 47 6.65 11.65 0.52
N LEU A 48 6.71 10.67 -0.38
CA LEU A 48 5.60 9.72 -0.53
C LEU A 48 5.31 9.04 0.81
N THR A 49 4.05 9.12 1.22
CA THR A 49 3.51 8.43 2.39
C THR A 49 2.46 7.43 1.90
N THR A 50 2.60 6.16 2.27
CA THR A 50 1.75 5.08 1.73
C THR A 50 1.82 3.86 2.64
N ALA A 51 0.74 3.08 2.65
CA ALA A 51 0.71 1.75 3.26
C ALA A 51 1.02 0.62 2.26
N SER A 52 1.67 0.94 1.14
CA SER A 52 2.10 -0.06 0.17
C SER A 52 3.47 -0.63 0.50
N ASP A 53 3.53 -1.95 0.64
CA ASP A 53 4.77 -2.72 0.82
C ASP A 53 5.72 -2.58 -0.37
N CYS A 54 5.19 -2.13 -1.51
CA CYS A 54 6.00 -1.93 -2.68
C CYS A 54 6.79 -0.61 -2.60
N LEU A 55 6.22 0.45 -2.02
CA LEU A 55 6.63 1.85 -2.23
C LEU A 55 7.49 2.43 -1.11
N VAL A 56 7.34 1.94 0.11
CA VAL A 56 8.10 2.43 1.26
C VAL A 56 8.63 1.25 2.07
N ASP A 57 9.79 1.47 2.69
CA ASP A 57 10.31 0.53 3.67
C ASP A 57 9.57 0.75 5.00
N ARG A 58 9.11 -0.35 5.60
CA ARG A 58 8.51 -0.38 6.92
C ARG A 58 9.48 -0.93 7.96
N LEU A 59 9.27 -0.54 9.21
CA LEU A 59 10.13 -0.90 10.33
C LEU A 59 9.31 -1.62 11.42
N PRO A 60 9.87 -2.70 12.01
CA PRO A 60 11.00 -3.50 11.51
C PRO A 60 10.69 -4.14 10.14
N GLU A 61 11.72 -4.57 9.41
CA GLU A 61 11.52 -5.21 8.09
C GLU A 61 10.65 -6.49 8.18
N ASP A 62 10.71 -7.20 9.31
CA ASP A 62 9.90 -8.38 9.60
C ASP A 62 8.83 -8.04 10.64
N GLY A 63 7.55 -8.35 10.36
CA GLY A 63 6.46 -8.11 11.31
C GLY A 63 6.20 -6.63 11.59
N TYR A 64 6.01 -5.85 10.52
CA TYR A 64 5.82 -4.39 10.58
C TYR A 64 4.40 -3.92 10.92
N TRP A 65 3.44 -4.85 11.02
CA TRP A 65 2.09 -4.55 11.48
C TRP A 65 1.98 -4.80 12.99
N PHE A 66 1.39 -3.83 13.68
CA PHE A 66 1.25 -3.85 15.14
C PHE A 66 -0.20 -3.59 15.54
N ALA A 67 -0.59 -4.17 16.68
CA ALA A 67 -1.93 -3.99 17.20
C ALA A 67 -2.10 -2.66 17.96
N GLY A 68 -0.99 -2.03 18.34
CA GLY A 68 -0.98 -0.77 19.07
C GLY A 68 0.23 0.11 18.77
N ALA A 69 0.02 1.42 18.85
CA ALA A 69 1.09 2.41 18.77
C ALA A 69 2.26 2.14 19.75
N PRO A 70 2.04 1.82 21.04
CA PRO A 70 3.14 1.53 21.96
C PRO A 70 3.98 0.32 21.55
N GLU A 71 3.34 -0.71 20.95
CA GLU A 71 4.00 -1.92 20.46
C GLU A 71 4.89 -1.59 19.26
N ALA A 72 4.36 -0.85 18.28
CA ALA A 72 5.11 -0.40 17.10
C ALA A 72 6.35 0.42 17.48
N LEU A 73 6.18 1.37 18.41
CA LEU A 73 7.28 2.20 18.91
C LEU A 73 8.30 1.35 19.69
N ALA A 74 7.85 0.41 20.52
CA ALA A 74 8.74 -0.47 21.28
C ALA A 74 9.59 -1.36 20.36
N ALA A 75 9.01 -1.89 19.27
CA ALA A 75 9.72 -2.68 18.28
C ALA A 75 10.87 -1.90 17.60
N CYS A 76 10.71 -0.58 17.47
CA CYS A 76 11.70 0.29 16.84
C CYS A 76 12.86 0.73 17.77
N ARG A 77 12.68 0.68 19.10
CA ARG A 77 13.65 1.25 20.08
C ARG A 77 15.07 0.71 19.94
N SER A 78 15.22 -0.57 19.59
CA SER A 78 16.54 -1.21 19.45
C SER A 78 17.14 -1.11 18.04
N LEU A 79 16.42 -0.54 17.08
CA LEU A 79 16.80 -0.49 15.68
C LEU A 79 17.50 0.84 15.34
N PRO A 80 18.37 0.87 14.31
CA PRO A 80 18.84 2.11 13.74
C PRO A 80 17.71 2.75 12.90
N VAL A 81 16.85 3.52 13.56
CA VAL A 81 15.68 4.16 12.94
C VAL A 81 16.11 5.45 12.21
N PRO A 82 15.79 5.63 10.91
CA PRO A 82 16.06 6.87 10.20
C PRO A 82 15.29 8.05 10.80
N ALA A 83 15.88 9.25 10.82
CA ALA A 83 15.25 10.45 11.40
C ALA A 83 13.89 10.85 10.77
N GLY A 84 13.65 10.40 9.53
CA GLY A 84 12.38 10.58 8.82
C GLY A 84 11.30 9.53 9.13
N ALA A 85 11.57 8.56 10.00
CA ALA A 85 10.57 7.55 10.36
C ALA A 85 9.44 8.17 11.18
N ARG A 86 8.21 7.77 10.88
CA ARG A 86 6.99 8.18 11.58
C ARG A 86 6.12 6.97 11.87
N LEU A 87 5.32 7.09 12.92
CA LEU A 87 4.27 6.13 13.24
C LEU A 87 3.03 6.47 12.43
N TYR A 88 2.42 5.44 11.84
CA TYR A 88 1.19 5.52 11.10
C TYR A 88 0.16 4.50 11.58
N ALA A 89 -1.11 4.82 11.38
CA ALA A 89 -2.21 3.86 11.45
C ALA A 89 -2.95 3.83 10.12
N LEU A 90 -3.37 2.62 9.72
CA LEU A 90 -4.20 2.38 8.54
C LEU A 90 -5.64 2.18 8.99
N LEU A 91 -6.56 3.00 8.48
CA LEU A 91 -7.99 2.87 8.73
C LEU A 91 -8.72 2.51 7.44
N VAL A 92 -9.64 1.56 7.53
CA VAL A 92 -10.42 1.05 6.39
C VAL A 92 -11.91 1.29 6.68
N PRO A 93 -12.72 1.77 5.74
CA PRO A 93 -14.16 1.87 5.96
C PRO A 93 -14.78 0.50 6.22
N SER A 94 -15.69 0.44 7.17
CA SER A 94 -16.27 -0.81 7.69
C SER A 94 -16.90 -1.70 6.63
N ASP A 95 -17.48 -1.12 5.58
CA ASP A 95 -18.05 -1.82 4.42
C ASP A 95 -17.02 -2.55 3.55
N HIS A 96 -15.74 -2.18 3.64
CA HIS A 96 -14.63 -2.83 2.93
C HIS A 96 -13.89 -3.89 3.76
N VAL A 97 -14.12 -3.94 5.08
CA VAL A 97 -13.39 -4.83 6.01
C VAL A 97 -13.51 -6.31 5.66
N ASP A 98 -14.71 -6.80 5.33
CA ASP A 98 -14.90 -8.23 5.02
C ASP A 98 -14.15 -8.64 3.75
N GLY A 99 -14.19 -7.79 2.71
CA GLY A 99 -13.47 -8.03 1.46
C GLY A 99 -11.97 -8.04 1.69
N PHE A 100 -11.45 -7.09 2.46
CA PHE A 100 -10.04 -7.05 2.81
C PHE A 100 -9.61 -8.27 3.63
N ALA A 101 -10.39 -8.67 4.65
CA ALA A 101 -10.10 -9.87 5.43
C ALA A 101 -10.13 -11.15 4.57
N ALA A 102 -11.06 -11.23 3.62
CA ALA A 102 -11.14 -12.35 2.68
C ALA A 102 -9.90 -12.42 1.78
N ASP A 103 -9.42 -11.29 1.26
CA ASP A 103 -8.20 -11.22 0.45
C ASP A 103 -6.96 -11.65 1.27
N VAL A 104 -6.86 -11.24 2.54
CA VAL A 104 -5.77 -11.67 3.44
C VAL A 104 -5.80 -13.18 3.65
N VAL A 105 -6.97 -13.76 3.95
CA VAL A 105 -7.13 -15.21 4.11
C VAL A 105 -6.82 -15.96 2.81
N ALA A 106 -7.26 -15.43 1.66
CA ALA A 106 -7.06 -16.05 0.36
C ALA A 106 -5.60 -16.08 -0.09
N ALA A 107 -4.80 -15.08 0.29
CA ALA A 107 -3.36 -15.08 0.04
C ALA A 107 -2.61 -16.21 0.78
N GLY A 108 -3.21 -16.78 1.83
CA GLY A 108 -2.62 -17.87 2.61
C GLY A 108 -1.37 -17.45 3.40
N THR A 109 -1.22 -16.16 3.65
CA THR A 109 -0.14 -15.56 4.43
C THR A 109 -0.52 -15.40 5.89
N ASP A 110 0.46 -15.45 6.78
CA ASP A 110 0.26 -15.26 8.22
C ASP A 110 0.28 -13.77 8.54
N GLU A 111 -0.89 -13.13 8.51
CA GLU A 111 -1.10 -11.73 8.91
C GLU A 111 -2.01 -11.62 10.15
N PRO A 112 -1.57 -12.13 11.31
CA PRO A 112 -2.44 -12.26 12.49
C PRO A 112 -2.91 -10.91 13.02
N VAL A 113 -2.09 -9.86 12.87
CA VAL A 113 -2.43 -8.51 13.34
C VAL A 113 -3.54 -7.89 12.50
N LEU A 114 -3.39 -7.89 11.17
CA LEU A 114 -4.42 -7.36 10.27
C LEU A 114 -5.74 -8.12 10.45
N LEU A 115 -5.68 -9.46 10.50
CA LEU A 115 -6.89 -10.27 10.69
C LEU A 115 -7.58 -10.03 12.03
N ALA A 116 -6.82 -9.88 13.12
CA ALA A 116 -7.40 -9.60 14.45
C ALA A 116 -8.15 -8.26 14.49
N HIS A 117 -7.63 -7.25 13.79
CA HIS A 117 -8.22 -5.93 13.71
C HIS A 117 -9.41 -5.84 12.75
N LEU A 118 -9.38 -6.60 11.66
CA LEU A 118 -10.47 -6.70 10.70
C LEU A 118 -11.61 -7.61 11.20
N ASP A 119 -11.39 -8.44 12.22
CA ASP A 119 -12.46 -9.19 12.84
C ASP A 119 -13.42 -8.23 13.57
N ARG A 120 -14.57 -7.95 12.95
CA ARG A 120 -15.62 -7.11 13.53
C ARG A 120 -16.12 -7.63 14.89
N ARG A 121 -15.88 -8.91 15.23
CA ARG A 121 -16.22 -9.49 16.54
C ARG A 121 -15.22 -9.10 17.63
N ALA A 122 -14.00 -8.71 17.27
CA ALA A 122 -12.99 -8.19 18.18
C ALA A 122 -13.29 -6.74 18.60
N GLY A 123 -14.16 -6.03 17.86
CA GLY A 123 -14.92 -4.89 18.37
C GLY A 123 -14.09 -3.68 18.83
N LEU A 124 -12.99 -3.35 18.13
CA LEU A 124 -12.23 -2.14 18.42
C LEU A 124 -12.75 -0.96 17.56
N PRO A 125 -13.59 -0.07 18.10
CA PRO A 125 -13.98 1.15 17.40
C PRO A 125 -12.79 2.11 17.23
N VAL A 126 -12.84 2.91 16.16
CA VAL A 126 -11.84 3.91 15.73
C VAL A 126 -11.36 4.83 16.85
N GLY A 127 -12.26 5.14 17.79
CA GLY A 127 -12.06 6.15 18.83
C GLY A 127 -10.91 5.85 19.78
N GLU A 128 -10.59 4.58 20.05
CA GLU A 128 -9.54 4.22 21.01
C GLU A 128 -8.17 4.00 20.37
N GLY A 129 -8.11 3.76 19.07
CA GLY A 129 -6.85 3.42 18.39
C GLY A 129 -6.06 4.64 17.90
N ALA A 130 -6.73 5.61 17.29
CA ALA A 130 -6.05 6.71 16.61
C ALA A 130 -5.95 8.00 17.45
N GLU A 131 -6.07 7.89 18.78
CA GLU A 131 -6.00 9.04 19.69
C GLU A 131 -4.69 9.83 19.47
N ASP A 132 -4.80 11.16 19.39
CA ASP A 132 -3.73 12.13 19.11
C ASP A 132 -3.08 12.09 17.72
N GLY A 133 -3.48 11.16 16.85
CA GLY A 133 -3.03 11.09 15.46
C GLY A 133 -3.80 12.07 14.55
N ARG A 134 -3.15 12.56 13.49
CA ARG A 134 -3.80 13.40 12.47
C ARG A 134 -4.02 12.61 11.18
N GLU A 135 -5.22 12.68 10.61
CA GLU A 135 -5.44 12.23 9.23
C GLU A 135 -4.60 13.08 8.27
N ILE A 136 -3.79 12.41 7.46
CA ILE A 136 -2.90 13.07 6.48
C ILE A 136 -3.36 12.88 5.03
N GLY A 137 -4.40 12.08 4.82
CA GLY A 137 -5.01 11.84 3.52
C GLY A 137 -5.41 10.39 3.34
N TRP A 138 -5.82 10.09 2.11
CA TRP A 138 -6.38 8.81 1.72
C TRP A 138 -5.54 8.13 0.64
N GLU A 139 -5.61 6.81 0.60
CA GLU A 139 -5.02 5.98 -0.43
C GLU A 139 -6.04 4.96 -0.94
N VAL A 140 -5.78 4.39 -2.12
CA VAL A 140 -6.49 3.21 -2.61
C VAL A 140 -5.52 2.05 -2.63
N LEU A 141 -5.87 1.01 -1.88
CA LEU A 141 -5.05 -0.17 -1.64
C LEU A 141 -5.74 -1.42 -2.17
N GLY A 142 -4.96 -2.43 -2.50
CA GLY A 142 -5.42 -3.80 -2.73
C GLY A 142 -4.42 -4.76 -2.12
N TYR A 143 -4.88 -5.94 -1.70
CA TYR A 143 -4.05 -6.94 -1.05
C TYR A 143 -3.84 -8.16 -1.95
N ASP A 144 -2.59 -8.62 -2.08
CA ASP A 144 -2.24 -9.82 -2.85
C ASP A 144 -0.90 -10.38 -2.41
N ASP A 145 -0.76 -11.71 -2.42
CA ASP A 145 0.49 -12.42 -2.11
C ASP A 145 1.18 -11.93 -0.81
N GLY A 146 0.41 -11.57 0.22
CA GLY A 146 0.97 -11.08 1.49
C GLY A 146 1.20 -9.57 1.57
N LEU A 147 0.92 -8.82 0.50
CA LEU A 147 1.39 -7.46 0.34
C LEU A 147 0.24 -6.50 0.04
N LEU A 148 0.28 -5.32 0.67
CA LEU A 148 -0.54 -4.18 0.28
C LEU A 148 0.09 -3.46 -0.91
N HIS A 149 -0.75 -3.19 -1.88
CA HIS A 149 -0.42 -2.49 -3.10
C HIS A 149 -1.19 -1.19 -3.19
N SER A 150 -0.48 -0.09 -3.35
CA SER A 150 -1.10 1.18 -3.75
C SER A 150 -1.53 1.17 -5.21
N TRP A 151 -2.63 1.84 -5.52
CA TRP A 151 -3.01 2.17 -6.90
C TRP A 151 -1.91 2.96 -7.65
N LEU A 152 -0.97 3.59 -6.91
CA LEU A 152 0.23 4.24 -7.45
C LEU A 152 1.25 3.26 -8.03
N CYS A 153 1.28 1.99 -7.60
CA CYS A 153 2.32 1.04 -7.99
C CYS A 153 1.94 0.10 -9.15
N ASN A 154 0.67 0.05 -9.55
CA ASN A 154 0.16 -1.00 -10.44
C ASN A 154 -0.45 -0.50 -11.76
N ASN A 155 -0.20 0.75 -12.16
CA ASN A 155 -0.77 1.46 -13.33
C ASN A 155 -2.15 2.16 -13.19
N PRO A 156 -3.04 1.89 -12.20
CA PRO A 156 -4.32 2.60 -12.14
C PRO A 156 -4.19 4.12 -12.02
N HIS A 157 -3.09 4.63 -11.46
CA HIS A 157 -2.90 6.06 -11.25
C HIS A 157 -3.06 6.92 -12.51
N GLU A 158 -2.33 6.64 -13.60
CA GLU A 158 -2.38 7.50 -14.79
C GLU A 158 -3.77 7.50 -15.46
N ALA A 159 -4.39 6.32 -15.56
CA ALA A 159 -5.72 6.20 -16.12
C ALA A 159 -6.79 6.81 -15.21
N GLY A 160 -6.66 6.64 -13.89
CA GLY A 160 -7.58 7.21 -12.90
C GLY A 160 -7.51 8.74 -12.87
N VAL A 161 -6.32 9.33 -12.94
CA VAL A 161 -6.16 10.80 -13.08
C VAL A 161 -6.86 11.29 -14.35
N ARG A 162 -6.63 10.63 -15.48
CA ARG A 162 -7.20 11.01 -16.78
C ARG A 162 -8.72 10.88 -16.84
N GLU A 163 -9.27 9.78 -16.30
CA GLU A 163 -10.67 9.40 -16.48
C GLU A 163 -11.58 9.92 -15.36
N LEU A 164 -11.07 10.03 -14.13
CA LEU A 164 -11.85 10.48 -12.97
C LEU A 164 -11.58 11.94 -12.60
N GLY A 165 -10.53 12.55 -13.16
CA GLY A 165 -10.09 13.89 -12.79
C GLY A 165 -9.61 14.00 -11.33
N VAL A 166 -9.24 12.87 -10.71
CA VAL A 166 -8.72 12.83 -9.35
C VAL A 166 -7.22 13.10 -9.36
N ALA A 167 -6.73 13.84 -8.36
CA ALA A 167 -5.31 14.12 -8.20
C ALA A 167 -4.90 13.86 -6.75
N THR A 168 -3.71 13.31 -6.58
CA THR A 168 -3.06 13.21 -5.27
C THR A 168 -2.44 14.55 -4.89
N ASP A 169 -2.35 14.82 -3.60
CA ASP A 169 -1.47 15.82 -3.02
C ASP A 169 -0.02 15.66 -3.56
N PRO A 170 0.62 16.74 -4.02
CA PRO A 170 1.96 16.67 -4.63
C PRO A 170 3.09 16.34 -3.64
N ASP A 171 2.89 16.56 -2.34
CA ASP A 171 3.94 16.38 -1.34
C ASP A 171 3.96 14.93 -0.83
N ARG A 172 2.79 14.38 -0.52
CA ARG A 172 2.60 13.08 0.13
C ARG A 172 2.08 11.99 -0.78
N GLY A 173 1.50 12.33 -1.94
CA GLY A 173 0.94 11.34 -2.87
C GLY A 173 -0.39 10.72 -2.41
N LEU A 174 -1.08 11.35 -1.45
CA LEU A 174 -2.38 10.91 -0.93
C LEU A 174 -3.53 11.65 -1.61
N LEU A 175 -4.69 11.01 -1.71
CA LEU A 175 -5.94 11.64 -2.12
C LEU A 175 -6.46 12.55 -1.00
N PRO A 176 -7.12 13.68 -1.33
CA PRO A 176 -7.52 14.69 -0.35
C PRO A 176 -8.71 14.28 0.52
N GLY A 177 -9.39 13.17 0.22
CA GLY A 177 -10.55 12.72 0.99
C GLY A 177 -11.08 11.36 0.57
N GLY A 178 -11.88 10.77 1.45
CA GLY A 178 -12.42 9.43 1.28
C GLY A 178 -13.36 9.27 0.08
N GLU A 179 -14.09 10.32 -0.30
CA GLU A 179 -14.93 10.28 -1.52
C GLU A 179 -14.09 10.06 -2.78
N ALA A 180 -12.95 10.75 -2.90
CA ALA A 180 -12.04 10.56 -4.03
C ALA A 180 -11.44 9.14 -4.03
N ALA A 181 -11.08 8.62 -2.86
CA ALA A 181 -10.56 7.26 -2.72
C ALA A 181 -11.62 6.20 -3.06
N ALA A 182 -12.86 6.37 -2.60
CA ALA A 182 -13.98 5.47 -2.92
C ALA A 182 -14.28 5.45 -4.43
N ARG A 183 -14.28 6.63 -5.08
CA ARG A 183 -14.44 6.73 -6.54
C ARG A 183 -13.33 6.00 -7.30
N VAL A 184 -12.07 6.14 -6.86
CA VAL A 184 -10.93 5.45 -7.48
C VAL A 184 -11.03 3.94 -7.24
N ALA A 185 -11.37 3.49 -6.04
CA ALA A 185 -11.53 2.07 -5.73
C ALA A 185 -12.66 1.43 -6.57
N ALA A 186 -13.83 2.06 -6.63
CA ALA A 186 -14.94 1.61 -7.45
C ALA A 186 -14.59 1.55 -8.94
N TRP A 187 -13.92 2.58 -9.46
CA TRP A 187 -13.44 2.61 -10.84
C TRP A 187 -12.41 1.51 -11.12
N ALA A 188 -11.48 1.24 -10.21
CA ALA A 188 -10.50 0.18 -10.36
C ALA A 188 -11.16 -1.21 -10.35
N ASN A 189 -12.09 -1.45 -9.42
CA ASN A 189 -12.82 -2.73 -9.31
C ASN A 189 -13.75 -3.01 -10.50
N ALA A 190 -14.26 -1.99 -11.17
CA ALA A 190 -15.09 -2.15 -12.37
C ALA A 190 -14.29 -2.59 -13.62
N ARG A 191 -12.96 -2.59 -13.54
CA ARG A 191 -12.08 -2.83 -14.67
C ARG A 191 -11.44 -4.20 -14.63
N ARG A 192 -11.04 -4.68 -15.80
CA ARG A 192 -10.36 -5.97 -15.99
C ARG A 192 -8.88 -5.83 -16.32
N ASP A 193 -8.41 -4.60 -16.51
CA ASP A 193 -7.03 -4.27 -16.86
C ASP A 193 -6.22 -3.72 -15.67
N THR A 194 -6.80 -3.71 -14.48
CA THR A 194 -6.09 -3.51 -13.22
C THR A 194 -5.58 -4.85 -12.67
N LYS A 195 -4.69 -4.79 -11.66
CA LYS A 195 -4.30 -5.98 -10.90
C LYS A 195 -5.59 -6.66 -10.34
N PRO A 196 -5.70 -8.01 -10.40
CA PRO A 196 -6.91 -8.73 -10.00
C PRO A 196 -7.01 -8.85 -8.46
N VAL A 197 -7.09 -7.69 -7.80
CA VAL A 197 -7.26 -7.54 -6.35
C VAL A 197 -8.51 -6.74 -6.08
N THR A 198 -9.11 -6.92 -4.90
CA THR A 198 -10.17 -6.02 -4.46
C THR A 198 -9.53 -4.71 -4.02
N TRP A 199 -9.83 -3.63 -4.74
CA TRP A 199 -9.39 -2.29 -4.37
C TRP A 199 -10.33 -1.70 -3.32
N PHE A 200 -9.77 -1.09 -2.28
CA PHE A 200 -10.51 -0.43 -1.22
C PHE A 200 -9.88 0.92 -0.85
N PRO A 201 -10.70 1.92 -0.47
CA PRO A 201 -10.21 3.17 0.10
C PRO A 201 -9.66 2.93 1.51
N ALA A 202 -8.61 3.66 1.88
CA ALA A 202 -8.07 3.65 3.23
C ALA A 202 -7.55 5.03 3.63
N ALA A 203 -7.72 5.40 4.90
CA ALA A 203 -7.18 6.62 5.47
C ALA A 203 -5.86 6.33 6.21
N LEU A 204 -4.93 7.28 6.13
CA LEU A 204 -3.70 7.24 6.91
C LEU A 204 -3.72 8.29 8.02
N ILE A 205 -3.42 7.83 9.23
CA ILE A 205 -3.20 8.69 10.39
C ILE A 205 -1.71 8.73 10.68
N GLU A 206 -1.16 9.92 10.96
CA GLU A 206 0.25 10.17 11.30
C GLU A 206 0.35 10.79 12.69
N TRP A 207 1.36 10.38 13.46
CA TRP A 207 1.78 11.08 14.67
C TRP A 207 3.04 11.89 14.37
N ASP A 208 3.01 13.19 14.71
CA ASP A 208 4.13 14.11 14.48
C ASP A 208 5.35 13.79 15.37
N THR A 209 5.19 12.94 16.39
CA THR A 209 6.27 12.51 17.28
C THR A 209 7.30 11.68 16.51
N PRO A 210 8.58 12.09 16.49
CA PRO A 210 9.64 11.28 15.90
C PRO A 210 9.75 9.91 16.57
N VAL A 211 9.98 8.86 15.78
CA VAL A 211 10.20 7.52 16.33
C VAL A 211 11.62 7.43 16.91
N GLU A 212 11.70 7.17 18.21
CA GLU A 212 12.99 6.96 18.88
C GLU A 212 13.58 5.60 18.48
N GLY A 213 14.86 5.62 18.08
CA GLY A 213 15.66 4.44 17.81
C GLY A 213 17.09 4.63 18.28
N ARG A 214 17.93 3.61 18.12
CA ARG A 214 19.36 3.73 18.42
C ARG A 214 20.00 4.76 17.50
N THR A 215 20.56 5.81 18.09
CA THR A 215 21.47 6.74 17.40
C THR A 215 22.81 6.07 17.15
N GLY A 216 22.90 5.26 16.10
CA GLY A 216 24.16 4.82 15.52
C GLY A 216 24.45 5.63 14.24
N PRO A 217 25.68 5.63 13.72
CA PRO A 217 25.90 6.09 12.36
C PRO A 217 24.93 5.30 11.47
N VAL A 218 23.99 6.00 10.83
CA VAL A 218 23.33 5.48 9.63
C VAL A 218 24.50 5.16 8.74
N ALA A 219 24.80 3.87 8.54
CA ALA A 219 25.97 3.48 7.76
C ALA A 219 25.82 4.13 6.39
N SER A 220 26.55 5.22 6.17
CA SER A 220 26.80 5.78 4.86
C SER A 220 27.44 4.66 4.07
N GLU A 221 26.65 4.01 3.23
CA GLU A 221 27.10 3.04 2.22
C GLU A 221 28.10 1.99 2.74
N ALA A 222 27.75 1.25 3.79
CA ALA A 222 28.16 -0.16 3.78
C ALA A 222 27.23 -0.86 2.77
N PRO A 223 27.70 -1.81 1.93
CA PRO A 223 26.82 -2.54 1.04
C PRO A 223 25.77 -3.18 1.93
N VAL A 224 24.57 -2.62 1.87
CA VAL A 224 23.39 -3.13 2.55
C VAL A 224 23.42 -4.63 2.28
N ARG A 225 23.49 -5.46 3.33
CA ARG A 225 23.18 -6.89 3.19
C ARG A 225 21.86 -6.90 2.45
N ARG A 226 21.89 -7.19 1.14
CA ARG A 226 20.89 -6.78 0.15
C ARG A 226 19.56 -6.50 0.83
N ALA A 227 19.30 -5.23 1.19
CA ALA A 227 17.96 -4.82 1.53
C ALA A 227 17.12 -5.36 0.39
N ALA A 228 16.06 -6.07 0.73
CA ALA A 228 15.16 -6.64 -0.23
C ALA A 228 14.59 -5.48 -1.03
N GLN A 229 15.30 -5.04 -2.08
CA GLN A 229 14.95 -3.81 -2.79
C GLN A 229 13.49 -3.90 -3.21
N PRO A 230 12.70 -2.82 -3.13
CA PRO A 230 11.31 -2.85 -3.58
C PRO A 230 11.24 -3.51 -4.96
N TRP A 231 10.25 -4.39 -5.16
CA TRP A 231 10.31 -5.40 -6.23
C TRP A 231 10.59 -4.83 -7.64
N TRP A 232 10.17 -3.58 -7.93
CA TRP A 232 10.51 -2.91 -9.20
C TRP A 232 11.99 -2.62 -9.41
N ARG A 233 12.78 -2.45 -8.33
CA ARG A 233 14.24 -2.33 -8.41
C ARG A 233 14.90 -3.70 -8.62
N ARG A 234 14.20 -4.80 -8.27
CA ARG A 234 14.63 -6.18 -8.57
C ARG A 234 14.34 -6.54 -10.02
N THR A 235 13.23 -6.06 -10.58
CA THR A 235 12.87 -6.27 -11.99
C THR A 235 13.45 -5.16 -12.87
N SER A 236 14.75 -5.22 -13.15
CA SER A 236 15.25 -4.67 -14.42
C SER A 236 14.57 -5.48 -15.52
N TRP A 237 13.54 -4.94 -16.15
CA TRP A 237 13.03 -5.49 -17.40
C TRP A 237 14.22 -5.69 -18.32
N ARG A 238 14.58 -6.95 -18.57
CA ARG A 238 15.48 -7.27 -19.67
C ARG A 238 14.79 -6.73 -20.91
N THR A 239 15.33 -5.65 -21.44
CA THR A 239 15.13 -5.28 -22.83
C THR A 239 15.49 -6.52 -23.66
N GLY A 240 14.46 -7.25 -24.06
CA GLY A 240 14.59 -8.30 -25.06
C GLY A 240 15.14 -7.68 -26.33
N PRO A 241 15.97 -8.42 -27.09
CA PRO A 241 16.78 -7.84 -28.14
C PRO A 241 15.88 -7.28 -29.25
N SER A 242 16.20 -6.04 -29.62
CA SER A 242 15.69 -5.38 -30.81
C SER A 242 15.78 -6.34 -32.00
N ARG A 243 14.62 -6.77 -32.53
CA ARG A 243 14.55 -7.41 -33.84
C ARG A 243 14.95 -6.35 -34.85
N ALA A 244 16.21 -6.40 -35.29
CA ALA A 244 16.65 -5.71 -36.47
C ALA A 244 15.74 -6.13 -37.64
N VAL A 245 15.02 -5.14 -38.18
CA VAL A 245 14.30 -5.23 -39.43
C VAL A 245 15.34 -5.47 -40.52
N GLY A 246 15.37 -6.69 -41.07
CA GLY A 246 16.16 -6.99 -42.26
C GLY A 246 15.53 -6.31 -43.48
N ALA A 247 16.25 -5.35 -44.04
CA ALA A 247 16.04 -4.85 -45.39
C ALA A 247 16.74 -5.79 -46.41
N PRO A 248 16.39 -5.73 -47.71
CA PRO A 248 16.48 -6.85 -48.64
C PRO A 248 17.84 -6.96 -49.32
N VAL A 249 18.21 -8.16 -49.76
CA VAL A 249 19.25 -8.37 -50.76
C VAL A 249 18.73 -9.37 -51.80
N GLU A 250 18.48 -8.83 -52.99
CA GLU A 250 18.35 -9.58 -54.24
C GLU A 250 19.72 -10.11 -54.72
N VAL A 251 19.66 -10.90 -55.80
CA VAL A 251 20.72 -11.28 -56.75
C VAL A 251 21.33 -12.68 -56.50
N ARG A 252 20.77 -13.74 -57.12
CA ARG A 252 21.05 -14.17 -58.50
C ARG A 252 19.99 -15.13 -59.00
#